data_AF-A0A160ULW3-F1
#
_entry.id   AF-A0A160ULW3-F1
#
_cell.length_a   1.000
_cell.length_b   1.000
_cell.length_c   1.000
_cell.angle_alpha   90.00
_cell.angle_beta   90.00
_cell.angle_gamma   90.00
#
_symmetry.space_group_name_H-M   'P 1'
#
loop_
_entity.id
_entity.type
_entity.pdbx_description
1 polymer ?
#
loop_
_entity_poly.entity_id
_entity_poly.type
_entity_poly.pdbx_seq_one_letter_code
_entity_poly.pdbx_strand_id
1 'polypeptide(L)' 'MSDSATASELARLMKVTEAIVAELERQRVADAVADLGFDPMEMARAVIRAADGDVVPFPGPRGH' A
#
# COMPACT_ATOMS: atom_id res chain seq x y z
N MET A 1 6.26 3.00 -28.56
CA MET A 1 5.00 3.60 -28.08
C MET A 1 4.62 3.16 -26.66
N SER A 2 5.36 2.26 -26.01
CA SER A 2 4.98 1.70 -24.71
C SER A 2 5.50 2.47 -23.48
N ASP A 3 6.60 3.21 -23.60
CA ASP A 3 7.24 3.90 -22.44
C ASP A 3 6.47 5.10 -21.89
N SER A 4 5.68 5.79 -22.72
CA SER A 4 4.91 6.94 -22.24
C SER A 4 3.63 6.52 -21.51
N ALA A 5 3.07 5.35 -21.85
CA ALA A 5 1.90 4.80 -21.19
C ALA A 5 2.22 4.35 -19.76
N THR A 6 3.34 3.65 -19.57
CA THR A 6 3.86 3.27 -18.25
C THR A 6 4.24 4.48 -17.39
N ALA A 7 4.82 5.52 -17.98
CA ALA A 7 5.12 6.76 -17.24
C ALA A 7 3.85 7.51 -16.79
N SER A 8 2.80 7.53 -17.62
CA SER A 8 1.51 8.16 -17.28
C SER A 8 0.76 7.39 -16.20
N GLU A 9 0.77 6.05 -16.29
CA GLU A 9 0.24 5.14 -15.26
C GLU A 9 0.93 5.38 -13.92
N LEU A 10 2.26 5.41 -13.91
CA LEU A 10 3.06 5.64 -12.71
C LEU A 10 2.78 7.02 -12.09
N ALA A 11 2.72 8.08 -12.91
CA ALA A 11 2.40 9.42 -12.42
C ALA A 11 0.99 9.50 -11.80
N ARG A 12 0.01 8.77 -12.36
CA ARG A 12 -1.33 8.68 -11.79
C ARG A 12 -1.33 7.93 -10.46
N LEU A 13 -0.61 6.82 -10.37
CA LEU A 13 -0.46 6.05 -9.13
C LEU A 13 0.20 6.88 -8.04
N MET A 14 1.26 7.64 -8.35
CA MET A 14 1.94 8.52 -7.38
C MET A 14 0.98 9.59 -6.82
N LYS A 15 0.18 10.25 -7.68
CA LYS A 15 -0.82 11.22 -7.21
C LYS A 15 -1.88 10.62 -6.31
N VAL A 16 -2.31 9.39 -6.60
CA VAL A 16 -3.28 8.67 -5.76
C VAL A 16 -2.66 8.33 -4.41
N THR A 17 -1.42 7.84 -4.39
CA THR A 17 -0.68 7.56 -3.15
C THR A 17 -0.52 8.82 -2.29
N GLU A 18 -0.12 9.94 -2.89
CA GLU A 18 -0.01 11.24 -2.19
C GLU A 18 -1.35 11.67 -1.57
N ALA A 19 -2.45 11.51 -2.31
CA ALA A 19 -3.79 11.85 -1.82
C ALA A 19 -4.24 10.95 -0.66
N ILE A 20 -3.94 9.65 -0.71
CA ILE A 20 -4.24 8.71 0.36
C ILE A 20 -3.45 9.07 1.63
N VAL A 21 -2.15 9.31 1.52
CA VAL A 21 -1.31 9.70 2.66
C VAL A 21 -1.81 11.00 3.28
N ALA A 22 -2.09 12.02 2.46
CA ALA A 22 -2.62 13.29 2.94
C ALA A 22 -3.99 13.16 3.64
N GLU A 23 -4.83 12.20 3.24
CA GLU A 23 -6.09 11.91 3.92
C GLU A 23 -5.88 11.19 5.25
N LEU A 24 -4.98 10.20 5.30
CA LEU A 24 -4.66 9.45 6.53
C LEU A 24 -4.08 10.36 7.62
N GLU A 25 -3.24 11.32 7.23
CA GLU A 25 -2.72 12.36 8.14
C GLU A 25 -3.84 13.31 8.61
N ARG A 26 -4.69 13.80 7.68
CA ARG A 26 -5.75 14.76 8.00
C ARG A 26 -6.80 14.20 8.95
N GLN A 27 -7.15 12.92 8.79
CA GLN A 27 -8.11 12.25 9.65
C GLN A 27 -7.51 11.77 10.98
N ARG A 28 -6.20 11.95 11.20
CA ARG A 28 -5.44 11.34 12.30
C ARG A 28 -5.64 9.82 12.39
N VAL A 29 -5.94 9.21 11.25
CA VAL A 29 -6.05 7.75 11.17
C VAL A 29 -4.69 7.15 11.49
N ALA A 30 -3.59 7.76 11.02
CA ALA A 30 -2.23 7.32 11.32
C ALA A 30 -1.99 7.07 12.83
N ASP A 31 -2.40 8.00 13.69
CA ASP A 31 -2.27 7.86 15.15
C ASP A 31 -3.20 6.75 15.68
N ALA A 32 -4.45 6.70 15.19
CA ALA A 32 -5.43 5.71 15.60
C ALA A 32 -5.07 4.26 15.20
N VAL A 33 -4.47 4.05 14.02
CA VAL A 33 -3.98 2.72 13.63
C VAL A 33 -2.69 2.37 14.37
N ALA A 34 -1.80 3.33 14.65
CA ALA A 34 -0.61 3.08 15.47
C ALA A 34 -0.99 2.59 16.88
N ASP A 35 -2.02 3.17 17.50
CA ASP A 35 -2.57 2.72 18.79
C ASP A 35 -3.14 1.29 18.74
N LEU A 36 -3.56 0.83 17.55
CA LEU A 36 -4.00 -0.55 17.30
C LEU A 36 -2.84 -1.50 16.97
N GLY A 37 -1.59 -1.03 17.05
CA GLY A 37 -0.38 -1.81 16.75
C GLY A 37 -0.12 -2.00 15.25
N PHE A 38 -0.74 -1.19 14.40
CA PHE A 38 -0.49 -1.22 12.97
C PHE A 38 0.84 -0.53 12.65
N ASP A 39 1.76 -1.26 12.03
CA ASP A 39 3.03 -0.72 11.54
C ASP A 39 2.91 -0.39 10.03
N PRO A 40 2.80 0.90 9.65
CA PRO A 40 2.74 1.31 8.24
C PRO A 40 4.01 0.94 7.46
N MET A 41 5.15 0.75 8.13
CA MET A 41 6.39 0.33 7.50
C MET A 41 6.36 -1.15 7.11
N GLU A 42 5.75 -2.01 7.93
CA GLU A 42 5.51 -3.40 7.54
C GLU A 42 4.56 -3.52 6.36
N MET A 43 3.47 -2.73 6.35
CA MET A 43 2.56 -2.67 5.22
C MET A 43 3.28 -2.23 3.93
N ALA A 44 4.07 -1.15 3.99
CA ALA A 44 4.81 -0.66 2.82
C ALA A 44 5.75 -1.73 2.25
N ARG A 45 6.49 -2.46 3.10
CA ARG A 45 7.35 -3.58 2.67
C ARG A 45 6.55 -4.73 2.05
N ALA A 46 5.37 -5.04 2.59
CA ALA A 46 4.50 -6.08 2.04
C ALA A 46 3.95 -5.69 0.65
N VAL A 47 3.54 -4.42 0.48
CA VAL A 47 3.04 -3.90 -0.80
C VAL A 47 4.13 -3.89 -1.87
N ILE A 48 5.36 -3.47 -1.53
CA ILE A 48 6.50 -3.50 -2.47
C ILE A 48 6.79 -4.94 -2.90
N ARG A 49 6.90 -5.89 -1.96
CA ARG A 49 7.09 -7.31 -2.28
C ARG A 49 5.99 -7.85 -3.18
N ALA A 50 4.73 -7.54 -2.88
CA ALA A 50 3.61 -7.95 -3.72
C ALA A 50 3.67 -7.37 -5.13
N ALA A 51 4.08 -6.10 -5.28
CA ALA A 51 4.28 -5.46 -6.58
C ALA A 51 5.46 -6.08 -7.37
N ASP A 52 6.51 -6.51 -6.67
CA ASP A 52 7.65 -7.26 -7.22
C ASP A 52 7.33 -8.73 -7.53
N GLY A 53 6.10 -9.18 -7.24
CA GLY A 53 5.63 -10.55 -7.46
C GLY A 53 5.97 -11.54 -6.34
N ASP A 54 6.57 -11.07 -5.24
CA ASP A 54 6.84 -11.83 -4.02
C ASP A 54 5.61 -11.81 -3.10
N VAL A 55 4.56 -12.52 -3.52
CA VAL A 55 3.29 -12.62 -2.78
C VAL A 55 3.29 -13.93 -1.99
N VAL A 56 3.34 -13.86 -0.66
CA VAL A 56 3.11 -15.05 0.18
C VAL A 56 1.62 -15.40 0.11
N PRO A 57 1.24 -16.64 -0.29
CA PRO A 57 -0.15 -17.04 -0.31
C PRO A 57 -0.77 -16.92 1.07
N PHE A 58 -1.90 -16.22 1.18
CA PHE A 58 -2.66 -16.18 2.43
C PHE A 58 -3.08 -17.62 2.76
N PRO A 59 -2.62 -18.21 3.88
CA PRO A 59 -3.11 -19.51 4.27
C PRO A 59 -4.58 -19.29 4.60
N GLY A 60 -5.46 -19.78 3.72
CA GLY A 60 -6.90 -19.72 3.91
C GLY A 60 -7.30 -20.30 5.28
N PRO A 61 -8.57 -20.16 5.67
CA PRO A 61 -9.04 -20.61 6.98
C PRO A 61 -8.54 -22.02 7.26
N ARG A 62 -7.74 -22.17 8.31
CA ARG A 62 -7.32 -23.50 8.76
C ARG A 62 -8.59 -24.18 9.28
N GLY A 63 -9.11 -25.10 8.49
CA GLY A 63 -10.31 -25.87 8.83
C GLY A 63 -10.12 -26.54 10.19
N HIS A 64 -11.11 -26.39 11.06
CA HIS A 64 -11.25 -27.13 12.31
C HIS A 64 -11.88 -28.49 12.06
#